data_AF-A0AAQ4RWC6-F1
#
_entry.id   AF-A0AAQ4RWC6-F1
#
_cell.length_a   1.000
_cell.length_b   1.000
_cell.length_c   1.000
_cell.angle_alpha   90.00
_cell.angle_beta   90.00
_cell.angle_gamma   90.00
#
_symmetry.space_group_name_H-M   'P 1'
#
loop_
_entity.id
_entity.type
_entity.pdbx_description
1 polymer ?
#
loop_
_entity_poly.entity_id
_entity_poly.type
_entity_poly.pdbx_seq_one_letter_code
_entity_poly.pdbx_strand_id
1 'polypeptide(L)'
;MNFFLSFLKNYGGLQWELNISSITKKAQQRLFFRRQLKKFNLPKTMMIHFYTAVMESILCSSITVWYAAATAKDKGRLQRVIRSAERVIGCNLPSLQDLFTSRSLKRAKKIAADPSHPGQKLFVPLPSGRRLRSIRTKTSRHTNSFFPSAVGLMNRARSPTD
;
A
#
# COMPACT_ATOMS: atom_id res chain seq x y z
N MET A 1 -8.28 16.65 12.73
CA MET A 1 -9.61 16.59 12.09
C MET A 1 -9.68 17.22 10.68
N ASN A 2 -8.73 18.09 10.28
CA ASN A 2 -8.77 18.80 8.98
C ASN A 2 -8.17 18.05 7.76
N PHE A 3 -7.59 16.85 7.95
CA PHE A 3 -6.95 16.10 6.86
C PHE A 3 -7.94 15.27 6.02
N PHE A 4 -9.07 14.87 6.62
CA PHE A 4 -10.07 14.02 5.97
C PHE A 4 -11.06 14.80 5.10
N LEU A 5 -11.36 16.06 5.48
CA LEU A 5 -12.32 16.89 4.73
C LEU A 5 -11.75 17.48 3.43
N SER A 6 -10.43 17.67 3.34
CA SER A 6 -9.79 18.02 2.05
C SER A 6 -9.75 16.84 1.07
N PHE A 7 -9.83 15.60 1.55
CA PHE A 7 -9.79 14.38 0.74
C PHE A 7 -11.14 14.09 0.03
N LEU A 8 -12.25 14.59 0.58
CA LEU A 8 -13.60 14.36 0.05
C LEU A 8 -14.13 15.51 -0.82
N LYS A 9 -13.42 16.63 -0.97
CA LYS A 9 -13.89 17.80 -1.74
C LYS A 9 -13.70 17.69 -3.26
N ASN A 10 -13.55 16.47 -3.79
CA ASN A 10 -13.38 16.19 -5.23
C ASN A 10 -14.35 15.08 -5.69
N TYR A 11 -15.64 15.27 -5.46
CA TYR A 11 -16.69 14.48 -6.11
C TYR A 11 -17.03 15.14 -7.45
N GLY A 12 -16.64 14.52 -8.55
CA GLY A 12 -16.99 14.96 -9.90
C GLY A 12 -16.22 14.28 -11.03
N GLY A 13 -15.05 13.71 -10.75
CA GLY A 13 -14.29 12.92 -11.72
C GLY A 13 -13.08 12.29 -11.06
N LEU A 14 -12.94 10.97 -11.14
CA LEU A 14 -11.85 10.19 -10.54
C LEU A 14 -10.51 10.50 -11.24
N GLN A 15 -9.93 11.65 -10.94
CA GLN A 15 -8.62 12.09 -11.41
C GLN A 15 -7.52 11.50 -10.50
N TRP A 16 -7.36 10.17 -10.53
CA TRP A 16 -6.28 9.47 -9.83
C TRP A 16 -4.89 10.00 -10.21
N GLU A 17 -4.77 10.51 -11.44
CA GLU A 17 -3.56 11.14 -11.96
C GLU A 17 -3.14 12.37 -11.15
N LEU A 18 -4.07 13.23 -10.74
CA LEU A 18 -3.79 14.41 -9.92
C LEU A 18 -3.33 14.01 -8.51
N ASN A 19 -3.95 12.98 -7.92
CA ASN A 19 -3.57 12.47 -6.61
C ASN A 19 -2.16 11.83 -6.64
N ILE A 20 -1.88 10.99 -7.64
CA ILE A 20 -0.58 10.36 -7.83
C ILE A 20 0.49 11.39 -8.15
N SER A 21 0.18 12.40 -8.95
CA SER A 21 1.08 13.53 -9.26
C SER A 21 1.43 14.34 -8.01
N SER A 22 0.43 14.63 -7.17
CA SER A 22 0.62 15.32 -5.89
C SER A 22 1.50 14.51 -4.92
N ILE A 23 1.24 13.21 -4.79
CA ILE A 23 2.07 12.28 -3.99
C ILE A 23 3.51 12.24 -4.53
N THR A 24 3.67 12.18 -5.86
CA THR A 24 4.98 12.14 -6.51
C THR A 24 5.78 13.42 -6.25
N LYS A 25 5.16 14.60 -6.41
CA LYS A 25 5.81 15.89 -6.13
C LYS A 25 6.25 16.00 -4.67
N LYS A 26 5.41 15.59 -3.72
CA LYS A 26 5.76 15.58 -2.28
C LYS A 26 6.91 14.63 -1.99
N ALA A 27 6.92 13.43 -2.60
CA ALA A 27 8.02 12.48 -2.44
C ALA A 27 9.34 13.03 -3.02
N GLN A 28 9.28 13.69 -4.18
CA GLN A 28 10.44 14.33 -4.82
C GLN A 28 11.01 15.48 -3.98
N GLN A 29 10.16 16.35 -3.42
CA GLN A 29 10.60 17.41 -2.51
C GLN A 29 11.31 16.85 -1.27
N ARG A 30 10.77 15.79 -0.67
CA ARG A 30 11.41 15.13 0.49
C ARG A 30 12.75 14.48 0.11
N LEU A 31 12.87 13.93 -1.09
CA LEU A 31 14.13 13.43 -1.65
C LEU A 31 15.17 14.54 -1.88
N PHE A 32 14.74 15.74 -2.28
CA PHE A 32 15.62 16.89 -2.45
C PHE A 32 16.22 17.35 -1.12
N PHE A 33 15.41 17.48 -0.06
CA PHE A 33 15.90 17.81 1.29
C PHE A 33 16.94 16.82 1.78
N ARG A 34 16.84 15.56 1.38
CA ARG A 34 17.83 14.55 1.75
C ARG A 34 19.16 14.65 0.97
N ARG A 35 19.17 15.13 -0.27
CA ARG A 35 20.45 15.46 -0.93
C ARG A 35 21.22 16.49 -0.12
N GLN A 36 20.51 17.41 0.53
CA GLN A 36 21.11 18.36 1.48
C GLN A 36 21.53 17.68 2.80
N LEU A 37 20.70 16.80 3.37
CA LEU A 37 21.03 16.08 4.62
C LEU A 37 22.23 15.12 4.50
N LYS A 38 22.54 14.62 3.29
CA LYS A 38 23.75 13.82 3.05
C LYS A 38 25.04 14.61 3.31
N LYS A 39 25.00 15.94 3.24
CA LYS A 39 26.13 16.82 3.61
C LYS A 39 26.43 16.81 5.12
N PHE A 40 25.49 16.37 5.95
CA PHE A 40 25.62 16.37 7.41
C PHE A 40 26.09 15.02 8.00
N ASN A 41 26.59 14.08 7.18
CA ASN A 41 27.12 12.77 7.62
C ASN A 41 26.21 12.00 8.61
N LEU A 42 24.89 12.08 8.42
CA LEU A 42 23.94 11.37 9.29
C LEU A 42 24.16 9.85 9.22
N PRO A 43 24.04 9.13 10.35
CA PRO A 43 24.11 7.67 10.36
C PRO A 43 23.10 7.05 9.40
N LYS A 44 23.52 6.01 8.67
CA LYS A 44 22.69 5.27 7.71
C LYS A 44 21.37 4.80 8.34
N THR A 45 21.38 4.44 9.61
CA THR A 45 20.20 4.03 10.41
C THR A 45 19.15 5.13 10.55
N MET A 46 19.55 6.37 10.84
CA MET A 46 18.62 7.51 10.90
C MET A 46 18.03 7.83 9.53
N MET A 47 18.84 7.70 8.46
CA MET A 47 18.36 7.88 7.09
C MET A 47 17.32 6.82 6.71
N ILE A 48 17.55 5.55 7.11
CA ILE A 48 16.58 4.47 6.93
C ILE A 48 15.29 4.81 7.67
N HIS A 49 15.34 5.16 8.96
CA HIS A 49 14.14 5.48 9.74
C HIS A 49 13.35 6.66 9.16
N PHE A 50 14.02 7.73 8.73
CA PHE A 50 13.36 8.87 8.10
C PHE A 50 12.67 8.48 6.79
N TYR A 51 13.35 7.70 5.93
CA TYR A 51 12.77 7.24 4.68
C TYR A 51 11.63 6.24 4.88
N THR A 52 11.80 5.29 5.79
CA THR A 52 10.75 4.35 6.17
C THR A 52 9.55 5.14 6.70
N ALA A 53 9.73 6.07 7.64
CA ALA A 53 8.63 6.88 8.16
C ALA A 53 7.94 7.73 7.09
N VAL A 54 8.69 8.32 6.15
CA VAL A 54 8.15 9.18 5.08
C VAL A 54 7.47 8.38 3.97
N MET A 55 8.09 7.31 3.50
CA MET A 55 7.58 6.45 2.43
C MET A 55 6.46 5.55 2.94
N GLU A 56 6.58 4.98 4.14
CA GLU A 56 5.49 4.22 4.76
C GLU A 56 4.30 5.13 5.09
N SER A 57 4.49 6.33 5.63
CA SER A 57 3.33 7.20 5.94
C SER A 57 2.55 7.60 4.67
N ILE A 58 3.26 7.92 3.58
CA ILE A 58 2.64 8.33 2.32
C ILE A 58 2.04 7.14 1.57
N LEU A 59 2.79 6.03 1.44
CA LEU A 59 2.34 4.88 0.67
C LEU A 59 1.38 4.01 1.48
N CYS A 60 1.72 3.64 2.72
CA CYS A 60 1.01 2.62 3.48
C CYS A 60 -0.27 3.09 4.19
N SER A 61 -0.55 4.39 4.27
CA SER A 61 -1.81 4.88 4.86
C SER A 61 -3.03 4.44 4.05
N SER A 62 -2.90 4.36 2.72
CA SER A 62 -4.00 4.00 1.82
C SER A 62 -3.64 2.99 0.72
N ILE A 63 -2.44 2.39 0.72
CA ILE A 63 -2.02 1.40 -0.32
C ILE A 63 -3.05 0.29 -0.55
N THR A 64 -3.72 -0.17 0.51
CA THR A 64 -4.73 -1.23 0.44
C THR A 64 -5.99 -0.82 -0.34
N VAL A 65 -6.19 0.48 -0.57
CA VAL A 65 -7.36 1.05 -1.26
C VAL A 65 -7.08 1.26 -2.74
N TRP A 66 -5.91 1.80 -3.09
CA TRP A 66 -5.63 2.22 -4.48
C TRP A 66 -4.73 1.25 -5.25
N TYR A 67 -3.91 0.42 -4.60
CA TYR A 67 -2.88 -0.37 -5.30
C TYR A 67 -3.47 -1.35 -6.32
N ALA A 68 -4.48 -2.13 -5.94
CA ALA A 68 -5.10 -3.09 -6.84
C ALA A 68 -5.79 -2.41 -8.03
N ALA A 69 -6.32 -1.19 -7.83
CA ALA A 69 -6.95 -0.40 -8.87
C ALA A 69 -5.97 0.40 -9.75
N ALA A 70 -4.73 0.62 -9.29
CA ALA A 70 -3.75 1.42 -10.01
C ALA A 70 -3.23 0.73 -11.27
N THR A 71 -2.96 1.54 -12.31
CA THR A 71 -2.40 1.05 -13.57
C THR A 71 -0.96 0.56 -13.40
N ALA A 72 -0.50 -0.28 -14.33
CA ALA A 72 0.90 -0.71 -14.34
C ALA A 72 1.88 0.48 -14.45
N LYS A 73 1.50 1.51 -15.22
CA LYS A 73 2.26 2.76 -15.36
C LYS A 73 2.43 3.47 -14.01
N ASP A 74 1.35 3.61 -13.24
CA ASP A 74 1.38 4.27 -11.92
C ASP A 74 2.22 3.49 -10.91
N LYS A 75 2.03 2.15 -10.87
CA LYS A 75 2.85 1.25 -10.04
C LYS A 75 4.33 1.39 -10.38
N GLY A 76 4.66 1.45 -11.67
CA GLY A 76 6.03 1.67 -12.16
C GLY A 76 6.61 3.02 -11.73
N ARG A 77 5.83 4.10 -11.80
CA ARG A 77 6.26 5.43 -11.32
C ARG A 77 6.58 5.41 -9.83
N LEU A 78 5.72 4.81 -9.01
CA LEU A 78 5.92 4.72 -7.56
C LEU A 78 7.09 3.80 -7.19
N GLN A 79 7.27 2.69 -7.90
CA GLN A 79 8.43 1.82 -7.72
C GLN A 79 9.74 2.55 -8.03
N ARG A 80 9.78 3.45 -9.01
CA ARG A 80 10.97 4.29 -9.28
C ARG A 80 11.29 5.24 -8.14
N VAL A 81 10.30 5.71 -7.39
CA VAL A 81 10.53 6.52 -6.18
C VAL A 81 11.20 5.66 -5.11
N ILE A 82 10.73 4.43 -4.90
CA ILE A 82 11.36 3.46 -3.99
C ILE A 82 12.80 3.19 -4.42
N ARG A 83 13.05 2.88 -5.70
CA ARG A 83 14.42 2.66 -6.23
C ARG A 83 15.33 3.87 -6.08
N SER A 84 14.78 5.06 -6.24
CA SER A 84 15.54 6.30 -5.99
C SER A 84 15.89 6.45 -4.52
N ALA A 85 14.99 6.07 -3.61
CA ALA A 85 15.30 6.03 -2.19
C ALA A 85 16.40 4.99 -1.88
N GLU A 86 16.29 3.77 -2.40
CA GLU A 86 17.28 2.68 -2.25
C GLU A 86 18.68 3.14 -2.64
N ARG A 87 18.85 3.70 -3.86
CA ARG A 87 20.16 4.16 -4.35
C ARG A 87 20.81 5.17 -3.42
N VAL A 88 20.02 6.07 -2.87
CA VAL A 88 20.57 7.12 -2.03
C VAL A 88 20.82 6.57 -0.61
N ILE A 89 20.10 5.54 -0.14
CA ILE A 89 20.29 4.93 1.20
C ILE A 89 21.47 3.94 1.15
N GLY A 90 21.67 3.28 0.02
CA GLY A 90 22.62 2.17 -0.11
C GLY A 90 22.14 0.91 0.60
N CYS A 91 20.83 0.68 0.65
CA CYS A 91 20.23 -0.58 1.11
C CYS A 91 18.99 -0.90 0.27
N ASN A 92 18.62 -2.18 0.27
CA ASN A 92 17.39 -2.65 -0.36
C ASN A 92 16.19 -2.20 0.49
N LEU A 93 15.12 -1.75 -0.16
CA LEU A 93 13.85 -1.42 0.45
C LEU A 93 12.78 -2.41 -0.04
N PRO A 94 11.70 -2.63 0.73
CA PRO A 94 10.58 -3.43 0.26
C PRO A 94 10.00 -2.87 -1.03
N SER A 95 9.68 -3.75 -1.99
CA SER A 95 9.02 -3.31 -3.22
C SER A 95 7.63 -2.77 -2.93
N LEU A 96 7.06 -2.01 -3.88
CA LEU A 96 5.70 -1.51 -3.77
C LEU A 96 4.68 -2.66 -3.60
N GLN A 97 4.94 -3.79 -4.25
CA GLN A 97 4.13 -5.00 -4.13
C GLN A 97 4.25 -5.64 -2.74
N ASP A 98 5.44 -5.68 -2.16
CA ASP A 98 5.67 -6.22 -0.82
C ASP A 98 4.97 -5.36 0.23
N LEU A 99 5.06 -4.04 0.09
CA LEU A 99 4.35 -3.09 0.94
C LEU A 99 2.83 -3.32 0.85
N PHE A 100 2.28 -3.43 -0.36
CA PHE A 100 0.86 -3.73 -0.53
C PHE A 100 0.47 -5.07 0.10
N THR A 101 1.25 -6.12 -0.13
CA THR A 101 0.98 -7.47 0.36
C THR A 101 1.03 -7.53 1.88
N SER A 102 2.11 -7.04 2.49
CA SER A 102 2.29 -6.98 3.94
C SER A 102 1.17 -6.21 4.63
N ARG A 103 0.85 -5.01 4.12
CA ARG A 103 -0.21 -4.16 4.71
C ARG A 103 -1.59 -4.76 4.54
N SER A 104 -1.88 -5.34 3.37
CA SER A 104 -3.18 -5.96 3.10
C SER A 104 -3.38 -7.19 3.98
N LEU A 105 -2.36 -8.04 4.13
CA LEU A 105 -2.41 -9.20 5.03
C LEU A 105 -2.57 -8.77 6.49
N LYS A 106 -1.80 -7.78 6.95
CA LYS A 106 -1.92 -7.27 8.34
C LYS A 106 -3.32 -6.74 8.62
N ARG A 107 -3.88 -5.95 7.70
CA ARG A 107 -5.24 -5.41 7.83
C ARG A 107 -6.31 -6.50 7.76
N ALA A 108 -6.19 -7.43 6.82
CA ALA A 108 -7.14 -8.54 6.67
C ALA A 108 -7.14 -9.46 7.89
N LYS A 109 -5.96 -9.79 8.44
CA LYS A 109 -5.83 -10.56 9.68
C LYS A 109 -6.51 -9.85 10.86
N LYS A 110 -6.31 -8.53 11.00
CA LYS A 110 -6.99 -7.74 12.05
C LYS A 110 -8.51 -7.76 11.90
N ILE A 111 -9.02 -7.56 10.69
CA ILE A 111 -10.47 -7.59 10.43
C ILE A 111 -11.05 -8.99 10.66
N ALA A 112 -10.36 -10.03 10.22
CA ALA A 112 -10.83 -11.41 10.41
C ALA A 112 -10.83 -11.84 11.89
N ALA A 113 -9.93 -11.28 12.69
CA ALA A 113 -9.83 -11.55 14.13
C ALA A 113 -10.79 -10.72 14.99
N ASP A 114 -11.48 -9.73 14.42
CA ASP A 114 -12.39 -8.83 15.14
C ASP A 114 -13.86 -9.18 14.82
N PRO A 115 -14.58 -9.85 15.74
CA PRO A 115 -15.98 -10.22 15.52
C PRO A 115 -16.92 -9.02 15.37
N SER A 116 -16.57 -7.85 15.93
CA SER A 116 -17.39 -6.63 15.86
C SER A 116 -17.28 -5.92 14.51
N HIS A 117 -16.26 -6.26 13.71
CA HIS A 117 -15.99 -5.55 12.47
C HIS A 117 -17.00 -5.93 11.37
N PRO A 118 -17.67 -4.97 10.71
CA PRO A 118 -18.74 -5.24 9.73
C PRO A 118 -18.28 -6.04 8.50
N GLY A 119 -16.98 -5.95 8.17
CA GLY A 119 -16.33 -6.70 7.11
C GLY A 119 -15.82 -8.10 7.49
N GLN A 120 -15.91 -8.52 8.75
CA GLN A 120 -15.42 -9.83 9.21
C GLN A 120 -16.13 -10.98 8.47
N LYS A 121 -17.44 -10.85 8.27
CA LYS A 121 -18.29 -11.80 7.52
C LYS A 121 -17.89 -12.06 6.07
N LEU A 122 -16.99 -11.25 5.50
CA LEU A 122 -16.46 -11.43 4.15
C LEU A 122 -15.28 -12.41 4.10
N PHE A 123 -14.65 -12.72 5.24
CA PHE A 123 -13.54 -13.65 5.35
C PHE A 123 -14.04 -15.05 5.78
N VAL A 124 -14.84 -15.69 4.92
CA VAL A 124 -15.45 -17.00 5.21
C VAL A 124 -14.50 -18.14 4.84
N PRO A 125 -14.11 -19.04 5.75
CA PRO A 125 -13.32 -20.24 5.40
C PRO A 125 -14.16 -21.25 4.61
N LEU A 126 -13.50 -22.04 3.75
CA LEU A 126 -14.07 -23.24 3.14
C LEU A 126 -14.15 -24.37 4.19
N PRO A 127 -14.95 -25.43 3.96
CA PRO A 127 -15.06 -26.57 4.89
C PRO A 127 -13.72 -27.19 5.26
N SER A 128 -12.73 -27.18 4.35
CA SER A 128 -11.38 -27.67 4.61
C SER A 128 -10.54 -26.80 5.54
N GLY A 129 -10.99 -25.59 5.89
CA GLY A 129 -10.26 -24.62 6.73
C GLY A 129 -9.00 -24.00 6.09
N ARG A 130 -8.46 -24.62 5.03
CA ARG A 130 -7.20 -24.23 4.37
C ARG A 130 -7.29 -22.90 3.61
N ARG A 131 -8.45 -22.58 3.05
CA ARG A 131 -8.66 -21.43 2.17
C ARG A 131 -9.94 -20.69 2.56
N LEU A 132 -9.96 -19.39 2.28
CA LEU A 132 -11.14 -18.55 2.30
C LEU A 132 -11.91 -18.66 0.99
N ARG A 133 -13.24 -18.55 1.09
CA ARG A 133 -14.17 -18.46 -0.03
C ARG A 133 -13.90 -17.19 -0.83
N SER A 134 -13.64 -17.35 -2.12
CA SER A 134 -13.46 -16.21 -3.03
C SER A 134 -14.74 -15.37 -3.11
N ILE A 135 -14.59 -14.05 -3.12
CA ILE A 135 -15.70 -13.11 -3.29
C ILE A 135 -15.99 -12.98 -4.79
N ARG A 136 -17.19 -13.39 -5.22
CA ARG A 136 -17.61 -13.29 -6.63
C ARG A 136 -17.87 -11.83 -6.99
N THR A 137 -17.18 -11.34 -8.02
CA THR A 137 -17.27 -9.96 -8.50
C THR A 137 -17.62 -9.97 -9.99
N LYS A 138 -18.39 -8.97 -10.44
CA LYS A 138 -18.79 -8.83 -11.86
C LYS A 138 -17.96 -7.79 -12.62
N THR A 139 -17.29 -6.89 -11.91
CA THR A 139 -16.55 -5.77 -12.51
C THR A 139 -15.12 -5.75 -12.01
N SER A 140 -14.19 -5.32 -12.87
CA SER A 140 -12.77 -5.13 -12.51
C SER A 140 -12.62 -4.20 -11.31
N ARG A 141 -13.45 -3.16 -11.21
CA ARG A 141 -13.48 -2.23 -10.07
C ARG A 141 -13.72 -2.95 -8.74
N HIS A 142 -14.73 -3.83 -8.67
CA HIS A 142 -15.02 -4.55 -7.44
C HIS A 142 -13.94 -5.60 -7.15
N THR A 143 -13.45 -6.32 -8.16
CA THR A 143 -12.32 -7.25 -8.03
C THR A 143 -11.07 -6.57 -7.45
N ASN A 144 -10.80 -5.35 -7.90
CA ASN A 144 -9.65 -4.55 -7.47
C ASN A 144 -9.88 -3.78 -6.17
N SER A 145 -10.99 -4.01 -5.48
CA SER A 145 -11.22 -3.47 -4.14
C SER A 145 -10.50 -4.30 -3.08
N PHE A 146 -10.48 -3.77 -1.84
CA PHE A 146 -9.73 -4.36 -0.74
C PHE A 146 -10.11 -5.82 -0.45
N PHE A 147 -11.39 -6.14 -0.26
CA PHE A 147 -11.80 -7.45 0.24
C PHE A 147 -11.50 -8.61 -0.74
N PRO A 148 -11.88 -8.55 -2.03
CA PRO A 148 -11.55 -9.63 -2.96
C PRO A 148 -10.04 -9.81 -3.13
N SER A 149 -9.30 -8.70 -3.18
CA SER A 149 -7.82 -8.72 -3.24
C SER A 149 -7.21 -9.35 -1.98
N ALA A 150 -7.70 -8.96 -0.79
CA ALA A 150 -7.21 -9.47 0.49
C ALA A 150 -7.49 -10.97 0.66
N VAL A 151 -8.68 -11.44 0.28
CA VAL A 151 -9.02 -12.88 0.27
C VAL A 151 -8.07 -13.66 -0.63
N GLY A 152 -7.80 -13.16 -1.83
CA GLY A 152 -6.83 -13.76 -2.75
C GLY A 152 -5.42 -13.84 -2.15
N LEU A 153 -4.94 -12.75 -1.53
CA LEU A 153 -3.64 -12.72 -0.86
C LEU A 153 -3.56 -13.69 0.32
N MET A 154 -4.59 -13.73 1.17
CA MET A 154 -4.63 -14.64 2.32
C MET A 154 -4.68 -16.12 1.91
N ASN A 155 -5.26 -16.42 0.74
CA ASN A 155 -5.26 -17.78 0.19
C ASN A 155 -3.88 -18.18 -0.34
N ARG A 156 -3.17 -17.27 -1.01
CA ARG A 156 -1.80 -17.50 -1.50
C ARG A 156 -0.78 -17.59 -0.36
N ALA A 157 -1.01 -16.86 0.73
CA ALA A 157 -0.15 -16.90 1.91
C ALA A 157 -0.38 -18.13 2.80
N ARG A 158 -1.48 -18.88 2.59
CA ARG A 158 -1.86 -20.07 3.38
C ARG A 158 -1.69 -21.39 2.62
N SER A 159 -1.47 -21.36 1.31
CA SER A 159 -1.08 -22.57 0.59
C SER A 159 0.26 -23.05 1.17
N PRO A 160 0.33 -24.28 1.72
CA PRO A 160 1.60 -24.93 1.93
C PRO A 160 2.29 -24.99 0.57
N THR A 161 3.55 -24.56 0.51
CA THR A 161 4.49 -25.16 -0.41
C THR A 161 4.55 -26.63 -0.02
N ASP A 162 3.84 -27.48 -0.76
CA ASP A 162 4.19 -28.89 -0.85
C ASP A 162 5.54 -28.99 -1.58
#